data_AF-A0A955A8K3-F1
#
_entry.id   AF-A0A955A8K3-F1
#
_cell.length_a   1.000
_cell.length_b   1.000
_cell.length_c   1.000
_cell.angle_alpha   90.00
_cell.angle_beta   90.00
_cell.angle_gamma   90.00
#
_symmetry.space_group_name_H-M   'P 1'
#
loop_
_entity.id
_entity.type
_entity.pdbx_description
1 polymer ?
#
loop_
_entity_poly.entity_id
_entity_poly.type
_entity_poly.pdbx_seq_one_letter_code
_entity_poly.pdbx_strand_id
1 'polypeptide(L)'
;DNYFWLDREETFQLNDPLFVIRDAASAAVEEFDKVVQVRQDNARELQSVQQSVDELIAAIGRATFQSVEEYVQKLAGLREARGRVIGLRELRFIEAEHVDTLESELVEASERLGNRCVQFLLGKKSLEPYRRRIQQAESDLPTVHSTADGKKFEAEAQTIASDLELLIDTVSQLKIEDLTQRTEIVDRTGDLLAALNRVRSSLKAQLRQLLSGEMEAEYASQCKLLDQAVASSLETADTPEKVDEALTRMMLQLEELEGRFAEHDELLLRLTEKRETLCAAFEARRQQLVETRSRRCEALAAAATRISQSVQSRAMRQSEDDALRSYFASDPMVDKVRQIAKQLGALGDTVRMDDVLSRLKSIADDSLRQLHDRKELYTTDGLIQLGRHHFTVNRQQVELTTVVRDEKISLHLTGTQYYEPLHAPEIQAARDLWDQILPSETSTVYRAEFLAAELLWSWDASQKLAFQNAVP
;
A
#
# COMPACT_ATOMS: atom_id res chain seq x y z
N ASP A 1 -11.27 75.00 51.74
CA ASP A 1 -11.85 74.77 53.08
C ASP A 1 -11.70 75.91 54.08
N ASN A 2 -10.80 76.89 53.89
CA ASN A 2 -10.70 78.02 54.84
C ASN A 2 -11.90 79.01 54.80
N TYR A 3 -12.79 78.93 53.81
CA TYR A 3 -13.93 79.84 53.64
C TYR A 3 -15.19 79.07 53.22
N PHE A 4 -15.99 78.65 54.22
CA PHE A 4 -17.21 77.82 54.08
C PHE A 4 -18.45 78.57 53.55
N TRP A 5 -18.31 79.85 53.21
CA TRP A 5 -19.43 80.70 52.78
C TRP A 5 -19.45 80.92 51.27
N LEU A 6 -18.39 80.50 50.55
CA LEU A 6 -18.22 80.74 49.11
C LEU A 6 -19.21 79.96 48.23
N ASP A 7 -19.78 78.88 48.75
CA ASP A 7 -20.71 77.96 48.09
C ASP A 7 -22.20 78.32 48.33
N ARG A 8 -22.45 79.39 49.09
CA ARG A 8 -23.80 79.79 49.48
C ARG A 8 -24.48 80.64 48.41
N GLU A 9 -25.77 80.39 48.16
CA GLU A 9 -26.59 81.14 47.21
C GLU A 9 -26.63 82.65 47.52
N GLU A 10 -26.60 83.04 48.79
CA GLU A 10 -26.61 84.46 49.19
C GLU A 10 -25.35 85.22 48.77
N THR A 11 -24.27 84.49 48.43
CA THR A 11 -23.01 85.06 47.93
C THR A 11 -22.88 84.93 46.41
N PHE A 12 -23.95 84.56 45.71
CA PHE A 12 -23.97 84.30 44.26
C PHE A 12 -23.03 83.17 43.83
N GLN A 13 -22.77 82.17 44.69
CA GLN A 13 -21.95 80.99 44.36
C GLN A 13 -20.59 81.35 43.75
N LEU A 14 -19.85 82.24 44.43
CA LEU A 14 -18.51 82.68 44.01
C LEU A 14 -17.50 81.53 43.87
N ASN A 15 -17.77 80.39 44.49
CA ASN A 15 -17.01 79.16 44.31
C ASN A 15 -16.96 78.69 42.85
N ASP A 16 -18.04 78.81 42.07
CA ASP A 16 -18.13 78.29 40.70
C ASP A 16 -17.13 78.95 39.74
N PRO A 17 -17.08 80.30 39.59
CA PRO A 17 -16.08 80.95 38.74
C PRO A 17 -14.64 80.75 39.26
N LEU A 18 -14.45 80.63 40.58
CA LEU A 18 -13.13 80.35 41.16
C LEU A 18 -12.65 78.93 40.84
N PHE A 19 -13.55 77.94 40.84
CA PHE A 19 -13.23 76.58 40.40
C PHE A 19 -12.87 76.56 38.91
N VAL A 20 -13.62 77.27 38.06
CA VAL A 20 -13.28 77.38 36.63
C VAL A 20 -11.90 78.01 36.42
N ILE A 21 -11.55 79.07 37.16
CA ILE A 21 -10.22 79.71 37.09
C ILE A 21 -9.13 78.75 37.58
N ARG A 22 -9.36 78.06 38.71
CA ARG A 22 -8.42 77.07 39.24
C ARG A 22 -8.19 75.93 38.26
N ASP A 23 -9.25 75.41 37.66
CA ASP A 23 -9.19 74.29 36.74
C ASP A 23 -8.50 74.72 35.42
N ALA A 24 -8.77 75.92 34.92
CA ALA A 24 -8.05 76.50 33.77
C ALA A 24 -6.57 76.75 34.07
N ALA A 25 -6.23 77.26 35.26
CA ALA A 25 -4.85 77.44 35.69
C ALA A 25 -4.12 76.10 35.87
N SER A 26 -4.79 75.10 36.44
CA SER A 26 -4.24 73.75 36.61
C SER A 26 -3.99 73.08 35.26
N ALA A 27 -4.95 73.16 34.33
CA ALA A 27 -4.80 72.66 32.96
C ALA A 27 -3.67 73.38 32.21
N ALA A 28 -3.51 74.70 32.40
CA ALA A 28 -2.41 75.45 31.79
C ALA A 28 -1.04 75.06 32.36
N VAL A 29 -0.94 74.80 33.67
CA VAL A 29 0.29 74.32 34.31
C VAL A 29 0.61 72.89 33.85
N GLU A 30 -0.38 71.99 33.82
CA GLU A 30 -0.20 70.63 33.32
C GLU A 30 0.25 70.62 31.85
N GLU A 31 -0.33 71.46 31.01
CA GLU A 31 0.07 71.54 29.59
C GLU A 31 1.46 72.17 29.41
N PHE A 32 1.82 73.15 30.25
CA PHE A 32 3.18 73.68 30.30
C PHE A 32 4.19 72.61 30.73
N ASP A 33 3.90 71.84 31.77
CA ASP A 33 4.75 70.76 32.27
C ASP A 33 4.95 69.67 31.20
N LYS A 34 3.89 69.30 30.46
CA LYS A 34 4.00 68.38 29.31
C LYS A 34 4.92 68.94 28.22
N VAL A 35 4.79 70.22 27.86
CA VAL A 35 5.66 70.85 26.85
C VAL A 35 7.11 70.89 27.30
N VAL A 36 7.37 71.17 28.59
CA VAL A 36 8.72 71.14 29.16
C VAL A 36 9.30 69.73 29.15
N GLN A 37 8.52 68.70 29.51
CA GLN A 37 8.95 67.31 29.44
C GLN A 37 9.28 66.88 27.99
N VAL A 38 8.39 67.15 27.03
CA VAL A 38 8.63 66.84 25.61
C VAL A 38 9.90 67.51 25.09
N ARG A 39 10.16 68.77 25.49
CA ARG A 39 11.41 69.46 25.14
C ARG A 39 12.65 68.78 25.74
N GLN A 40 12.58 68.37 27.01
CA GLN A 40 13.71 67.70 27.66
C GLN A 40 13.99 66.33 27.06
N ASP A 41 12.95 65.54 26.77
CA ASP A 41 13.10 64.21 26.21
C ASP A 41 13.62 64.26 24.77
N ASN A 42 13.08 65.15 23.94
CA ASN A 42 13.57 65.33 22.57
C ASN A 42 15.01 65.87 22.54
N ALA A 43 15.40 66.74 23.48
CA ALA A 43 16.78 67.22 23.60
C ALA A 43 17.75 66.09 24.02
N ARG A 44 17.32 65.19 24.92
CA ARG A 44 18.11 63.99 25.28
C ARG A 44 18.27 63.04 24.10
N GLU A 45 17.20 62.84 23.33
CA GLU A 45 17.23 61.99 22.13
C GLU A 45 18.17 62.57 21.07
N LEU A 46 18.10 63.88 20.81
CA LEU A 46 19.04 64.58 19.93
C LEU A 46 20.49 64.37 20.37
N GLN A 47 20.78 64.56 21.66
CA GLN A 47 22.12 64.39 22.21
C GLN A 47 22.61 62.93 22.08
N SER A 48 21.74 61.95 22.31
CA SER A 48 22.08 60.53 22.15
C SER A 48 22.39 60.17 20.70
N VAL A 49 21.60 60.68 19.74
CA VAL A 49 21.85 60.44 18.31
C VAL A 49 23.15 61.13 17.88
N GLN A 50 23.37 62.37 18.29
CA GLN A 50 24.60 63.11 18.04
C GLN A 50 25.83 62.34 18.52
N GLN A 51 25.82 61.84 19.76
CA GLN A 51 26.95 61.05 20.27
C GLN A 51 27.21 59.80 19.40
N SER A 52 26.16 59.11 18.95
CA SER A 52 26.31 57.95 18.06
C SER A 52 26.90 58.31 16.69
N VAL A 53 26.55 59.49 16.18
CA VAL A 53 27.06 60.03 14.89
C VAL A 53 28.54 60.38 15.03
N ASP A 54 28.92 61.09 16.10
CA ASP A 54 30.30 61.47 16.38
C ASP A 54 31.20 60.24 16.55
N GLU A 55 30.73 59.23 17.29
CA GLU A 55 31.44 57.97 17.48
C GLU A 55 31.65 57.23 16.16
N LEU A 56 30.62 57.19 15.30
CA LEU A 56 30.69 56.56 13.97
C LEU A 56 31.68 57.29 13.05
N ILE A 57 31.60 58.62 12.96
CA ILE A 57 32.51 59.44 12.14
C ILE A 57 33.95 59.30 12.65
N ALA A 58 34.17 59.37 13.97
CA ALA A 58 35.48 59.18 14.56
C ALA A 58 36.03 57.75 14.34
N ALA A 59 35.18 56.73 14.35
CA ALA A 59 35.58 55.36 14.02
C ALA A 59 36.01 55.24 12.55
N ILE A 60 35.27 55.85 11.62
CA ILE A 60 35.61 55.88 10.18
C ILE A 60 36.92 56.62 9.93
N GLY A 61 37.15 57.75 10.62
CA GLY A 61 38.38 58.53 10.50
C GLY A 61 39.63 57.78 10.97
N ARG A 62 39.50 56.93 12.01
CA ARG A 62 40.60 56.12 12.56
C ARG A 62 40.81 54.79 11.83
N ALA A 63 39.85 54.34 11.04
CA ALA A 63 39.91 53.05 10.38
C ALA A 63 40.81 53.04 9.14
N THR A 64 41.69 52.03 9.07
CA THR A 64 42.37 51.62 7.84
C THR A 64 41.60 50.48 7.21
N PHE A 65 40.88 50.78 6.14
CA PHE A 65 40.07 49.81 5.42
C PHE A 65 40.96 48.89 4.58
N GLN A 66 40.89 47.59 4.84
CA GLN A 66 41.67 46.56 4.12
C GLN A 66 40.82 45.73 3.15
N SER A 67 39.50 45.77 3.29
CA SER A 67 38.56 45.02 2.45
C SER A 67 37.36 45.87 2.03
N VAL A 68 36.64 45.42 1.00
CA VAL A 68 35.44 46.13 0.52
C VAL A 68 34.30 46.04 1.55
N GLU A 69 34.19 44.92 2.24
CA GLU A 69 33.18 44.66 3.26
C GLU A 69 33.22 45.73 4.37
N GLU A 70 34.41 46.13 4.79
CA GLU A 70 34.58 47.18 5.81
C GLU A 70 34.06 48.54 5.31
N TYR A 71 34.29 48.89 4.04
CA TYR A 71 33.72 50.10 3.43
C TYR A 71 32.20 50.03 3.37
N VAL A 72 31.66 48.91 2.88
CA VAL A 72 30.22 48.69 2.71
C VAL A 72 29.50 48.75 4.05
N GLN A 73 30.03 48.10 5.10
CA GLN A 73 29.47 48.15 6.45
C GLN A 73 29.44 49.57 7.03
N LYS A 74 30.53 50.35 6.85
CA LYS A 74 30.56 51.74 7.35
C LYS A 74 29.67 52.68 6.55
N LEU A 75 29.55 52.49 5.23
CA LEU A 75 28.60 53.24 4.40
C LEU A 75 27.14 52.92 4.77
N ALA A 76 26.82 51.64 5.02
CA ALA A 76 25.51 51.23 5.52
C ALA A 76 25.22 51.87 6.90
N GLY A 77 26.18 51.86 7.81
CA GLY A 77 26.06 52.52 9.12
C GLY A 77 25.85 54.04 9.02
N LEU A 78 26.54 54.73 8.11
CA LEU A 78 26.31 56.16 7.86
C LEU A 78 24.90 56.42 7.33
N ARG A 79 24.39 55.54 6.47
CA ARG A 79 23.04 55.63 5.92
C ARG A 79 21.97 55.44 7.01
N GLU A 80 22.15 54.45 7.87
CA GLU A 80 21.26 54.21 9.01
C GLU A 80 21.28 55.40 9.99
N ALA A 81 22.48 55.90 10.32
CA ALA A 81 22.63 57.09 11.16
C ALA A 81 21.93 58.31 10.55
N ARG A 82 22.07 58.52 9.24
CA ARG A 82 21.37 59.60 8.52
C ARG A 82 19.85 59.43 8.58
N GLY A 83 19.34 58.22 8.42
CA GLY A 83 17.90 57.93 8.59
C GLY A 83 17.39 58.31 9.98
N ARG A 84 18.16 57.98 11.02
CA ARG A 84 17.83 58.37 12.41
C ARG A 84 17.85 59.89 12.60
N VAL A 85 18.86 60.59 12.07
CA VAL A 85 18.95 62.06 12.13
C VAL A 85 17.79 62.72 11.39
N ILE A 86 17.40 62.23 10.21
CA ILE A 86 16.23 62.74 9.49
C ILE A 86 14.94 62.53 10.30
N GLY A 87 14.80 61.37 10.96
CA GLY A 87 13.66 61.09 11.82
C GLY A 87 13.49 62.09 12.98
N LEU A 88 14.59 62.65 13.50
CA LEU A 88 14.52 63.69 14.54
C LEU A 88 13.78 64.95 14.08
N ARG A 89 13.71 65.23 12.77
CA ARG A 89 12.96 66.39 12.24
C ARG A 89 11.45 66.27 12.46
N GLU A 90 10.93 65.06 12.70
CA GLU A 90 9.52 64.83 12.98
C GLU A 90 9.15 65.16 14.43
N LEU A 91 10.14 65.32 15.32
CA LEU A 91 9.94 65.62 16.74
C LEU A 91 9.60 67.10 16.95
N ARG A 92 8.57 67.37 17.75
CA ARG A 92 8.15 68.73 18.10
C ARG A 92 9.19 69.42 18.99
N PHE A 93 9.40 70.72 18.78
CA PHE A 93 10.34 71.54 19.55
C PHE A 93 11.83 71.15 19.45
N ILE A 94 12.20 70.37 18.44
CA ILE A 94 13.60 70.02 18.15
C ILE A 94 14.37 71.24 17.59
N GLU A 95 15.68 71.31 17.85
CA GLU A 95 16.55 72.31 17.25
C GLU A 95 16.87 71.94 15.79
N ALA A 96 16.04 72.42 14.85
CA ALA A 96 16.16 72.08 13.42
C ALA A 96 17.55 72.40 12.84
N GLU A 97 18.18 73.52 13.24
CA GLU A 97 19.52 73.88 12.78
C GLU A 97 20.60 72.86 13.22
N HIS A 98 20.44 72.27 14.41
CA HIS A 98 21.37 71.24 14.92
C HIS A 98 21.23 69.94 14.12
N VAL A 99 19.99 69.55 13.84
CA VAL A 99 19.67 68.36 13.01
C VAL A 99 20.21 68.53 11.59
N ASP A 100 20.05 69.71 11.00
CA ASP A 100 20.56 70.04 9.67
C ASP A 100 22.10 69.96 9.62
N THR A 101 22.76 70.40 10.69
CA THR A 101 24.23 70.32 10.83
C THR A 101 24.69 68.85 10.86
N LEU A 102 24.06 68.02 11.71
CA LEU A 102 24.37 66.58 11.79
C LEU A 102 24.09 65.85 10.47
N GLU A 103 23.02 66.20 9.78
CA GLU A 103 22.73 65.64 8.45
C GLU A 103 23.86 66.00 7.46
N SER A 104 24.29 67.27 7.45
CA SER A 104 25.37 67.74 6.58
C SER A 104 26.70 67.03 6.86
N GLU A 105 27.06 66.83 8.13
CA GLU A 105 28.27 66.10 8.52
C GLU A 105 28.25 64.64 8.06
N LEU A 106 27.10 63.96 8.19
CA LEU A 106 26.93 62.60 7.71
C LEU A 106 26.99 62.51 6.17
N VAL A 107 26.44 63.49 5.45
CA VAL A 107 26.55 63.58 3.99
C VAL A 107 28.01 63.73 3.57
N GLU A 108 28.75 64.67 4.17
CA GLU A 108 30.17 64.85 3.88
C GLU A 108 31.00 63.60 4.22
N ALA A 109 30.75 62.97 5.37
CA ALA A 109 31.42 61.74 5.76
C ALA A 109 31.12 60.61 4.76
N SER A 110 29.88 60.49 4.28
CA SER A 110 29.48 59.50 3.29
C SER A 110 30.11 59.76 1.93
N GLU A 111 30.19 61.01 1.46
CA GLU A 111 30.84 61.36 0.20
C GLU A 111 32.35 61.10 0.25
N ARG A 112 33.02 61.47 1.36
CA ARG A 112 34.45 61.18 1.57
C ARG A 112 34.74 59.68 1.61
N LEU A 113 33.93 58.91 2.36
CA LEU A 113 34.10 57.47 2.46
C LEU A 113 33.77 56.77 1.13
N GLY A 114 32.73 57.24 0.44
CA GLY A 114 32.34 56.77 -0.89
C GLY A 114 33.45 56.93 -1.92
N ASN A 115 34.09 58.10 -1.97
CA ASN A 115 35.22 58.35 -2.87
C ASN A 115 36.42 57.45 -2.56
N ARG A 116 36.72 57.21 -1.27
CA ARG A 116 37.76 56.24 -0.87
C ARG A 116 37.41 54.81 -1.29
N CYS A 117 36.15 54.42 -1.15
CA CYS A 117 35.65 53.10 -1.58
C CYS A 117 35.79 52.90 -3.09
N VAL A 118 35.41 53.90 -3.90
CA VAL A 118 35.56 53.87 -5.37
C VAL A 118 37.04 53.73 -5.76
N GLN A 119 37.93 54.52 -5.16
CA GLN A 119 39.37 54.40 -5.41
C GLN A 119 39.91 53.02 -5.04
N PHE A 120 39.44 52.44 -3.94
CA PHE A 120 39.77 51.07 -3.56
C PHE A 120 39.28 50.06 -4.60
N LEU A 121 38.02 50.15 -5.02
CA LEU A 121 37.38 49.23 -5.96
C LEU A 121 38.01 49.25 -7.36
N LEU A 122 38.51 50.39 -7.82
CA LEU A 122 39.26 50.50 -9.08
C LEU A 122 40.58 49.72 -9.06
N GLY A 123 41.16 49.50 -7.88
CA GLY A 123 42.34 48.67 -7.70
C GLY A 123 42.15 47.25 -8.22
N LYS A 124 43.12 46.72 -8.97
CA LYS A 124 43.03 45.39 -9.62
C LYS A 124 42.79 44.21 -8.67
N LYS A 125 43.08 44.38 -7.36
CA LYS A 125 42.99 43.32 -6.33
C LYS A 125 41.85 43.52 -5.33
N SER A 126 40.99 44.53 -5.52
CA SER A 126 39.94 44.91 -4.57
C SER A 126 38.92 43.79 -4.34
N LEU A 127 38.53 43.09 -5.42
CA LEU A 127 37.56 42.00 -5.41
C LEU A 127 38.21 40.60 -5.40
N GLU A 128 39.53 40.54 -5.27
CA GLU A 128 40.27 39.27 -5.23
C GLU A 128 39.83 38.34 -4.07
N PRO A 129 39.46 38.82 -2.87
CA PRO A 129 38.89 37.97 -1.83
C PRO A 129 37.63 37.22 -2.29
N TYR A 130 36.71 37.90 -2.96
CA TYR A 130 35.49 37.28 -3.52
C TYR A 130 35.83 36.29 -4.63
N ARG A 131 36.75 36.65 -5.54
CA ARG A 131 37.20 35.74 -6.58
C ARG A 131 37.78 34.45 -6.00
N ARG A 132 38.60 34.53 -4.95
CA ARG A 132 39.16 33.37 -4.25
C ARG A 132 38.09 32.54 -3.55
N ARG A 133 37.14 33.18 -2.86
CA ARG A 133 36.02 32.47 -2.21
C ARG A 133 35.17 31.70 -3.24
N ILE A 134 34.88 32.31 -4.40
CA ILE A 134 34.13 31.65 -5.49
C ILE A 134 34.94 30.51 -6.11
N GLN A 135 36.24 30.70 -6.36
CA GLN A 135 37.12 29.64 -6.88
C GLN A 135 37.26 28.47 -5.90
N GLN A 136 37.33 28.77 -4.60
CA GLN A 136 37.37 27.76 -3.56
C GLN A 136 36.04 27.00 -3.47
N ALA A 137 34.91 27.71 -3.54
CA ALA A 137 33.60 27.06 -3.65
C ALA A 137 33.54 26.14 -4.89
N GLU A 138 34.06 26.59 -6.04
CA GLU A 138 34.15 25.77 -7.24
C GLU A 138 35.03 24.53 -7.07
N SER A 139 36.16 24.64 -6.36
CA SER A 139 37.04 23.49 -6.07
C SER A 139 36.48 22.52 -5.03
N ASP A 140 35.65 23.01 -4.11
CA ASP A 140 35.07 22.22 -3.03
C ASP A 140 33.78 21.50 -3.48
N LEU A 141 33.19 21.92 -4.61
CA LEU A 141 31.99 21.32 -5.20
C LEU A 141 32.05 19.78 -5.34
N PRO A 142 33.16 19.15 -5.80
CA PRO A 142 33.27 17.69 -5.89
C PRO A 142 33.25 16.97 -4.53
N THR A 143 33.50 17.67 -3.43
CA THR A 143 33.51 17.10 -2.06
C THR A 143 32.11 17.03 -1.44
N VAL A 144 31.10 17.63 -2.11
CA VAL A 144 29.70 17.57 -1.68
C VAL A 144 29.15 16.17 -2.00
N HIS A 145 29.06 15.33 -0.97
CA HIS A 145 28.57 13.96 -1.08
C HIS A 145 27.20 13.73 -0.45
N SER A 146 26.64 14.73 0.24
CA SER A 146 25.34 14.62 0.90
C SER A 146 24.48 15.87 0.72
N THR A 147 23.17 15.72 0.87
CA THR A 147 22.23 16.84 0.92
C THR A 147 22.49 17.79 2.09
N ALA A 148 23.04 17.29 3.20
CA ALA A 148 23.44 18.10 4.35
C ALA A 148 24.64 19.01 4.02
N ASP A 149 25.63 18.48 3.29
CA ASP A 149 26.79 19.25 2.84
C ASP A 149 26.37 20.30 1.79
N GLY A 150 25.45 19.93 0.89
CA GLY A 150 24.87 20.86 -0.08
C GLY A 150 24.18 22.07 0.54
N LYS A 151 23.44 21.88 1.65
CA LYS A 151 22.80 22.98 2.38
C LYS A 151 23.82 23.95 3.00
N LYS A 152 24.92 23.44 3.54
CA LYS A 152 26.00 24.28 4.08
C LYS A 152 26.64 25.11 2.97
N PHE A 153 26.94 24.45 1.85
CA PHE A 153 27.51 25.10 0.68
C PHE A 153 26.57 26.18 0.11
N GLU A 154 25.26 25.90 0.03
CA GLU A 154 24.27 26.86 -0.44
C GLU A 154 24.19 28.10 0.48
N ALA A 155 24.29 27.92 1.81
CA ALA A 155 24.33 29.03 2.76
C ALA A 155 25.58 29.92 2.58
N GLU A 156 26.74 29.31 2.36
CA GLU A 156 27.98 30.04 2.06
C GLU A 156 27.89 30.80 0.74
N ALA A 157 27.39 30.16 -0.32
CA ALA A 157 27.16 30.79 -1.61
C ALA A 157 26.14 31.93 -1.54
N GLN A 158 25.07 31.77 -0.73
CA GLN A 158 24.08 32.83 -0.52
C GLN A 158 24.68 34.02 0.23
N THR A 159 25.58 33.78 1.18
CA THR A 159 26.30 34.86 1.87
C THR A 159 27.13 35.67 0.88
N ILE A 160 27.90 35.00 0.00
CA ILE A 160 28.69 35.68 -1.04
C ILE A 160 27.78 36.46 -2.01
N ALA A 161 26.63 35.88 -2.38
CA ALA A 161 25.67 36.56 -3.26
C ALA A 161 25.15 37.85 -2.63
N SER A 162 24.71 37.79 -1.37
CA SER A 162 24.20 38.95 -0.64
C SER A 162 25.27 40.02 -0.43
N ASP A 163 26.52 39.63 -0.15
CA ASP A 163 27.65 40.55 -0.03
C ASP A 163 27.89 41.30 -1.36
N LEU A 164 27.85 40.59 -2.50
CA LEU A 164 28.04 41.17 -3.84
C LEU A 164 26.86 42.06 -4.27
N GLU A 165 25.63 41.67 -3.95
CA GLU A 165 24.42 42.48 -4.18
C GLU A 165 24.48 43.80 -3.41
N LEU A 166 24.86 43.74 -2.12
CA LEU A 166 25.02 44.93 -1.29
C LEU A 166 26.12 45.86 -1.83
N LEU A 167 27.19 45.29 -2.38
CA LEU A 167 28.26 46.04 -3.03
C LEU A 167 27.75 46.74 -4.30
N ILE A 168 26.96 46.07 -5.14
CA ILE A 168 26.34 46.68 -6.32
C ILE A 168 25.40 47.83 -5.92
N ASP A 169 24.55 47.60 -4.92
CA ASP A 169 23.59 48.60 -4.44
C ASP A 169 24.30 49.83 -3.87
N THR A 170 25.35 49.63 -3.07
CA THR A 170 26.14 50.74 -2.51
C THR A 170 26.85 51.52 -3.60
N VAL A 171 27.51 50.85 -4.56
CA VAL A 171 28.18 51.52 -5.70
C VAL A 171 27.18 52.29 -6.58
N SER A 172 25.98 51.75 -6.80
CA SER A 172 24.95 52.41 -7.61
C SER A 172 24.42 53.70 -6.99
N GLN A 173 24.49 53.82 -5.66
CA GLN A 173 24.03 54.99 -4.90
C GLN A 173 25.11 56.04 -4.68
N LEU A 174 26.39 55.70 -4.87
CA LEU A 174 27.48 56.66 -4.78
C LEU A 174 27.43 57.65 -5.96
N LYS A 175 27.65 58.93 -5.66
CA LYS A 175 27.86 59.96 -6.68
C LYS A 175 29.26 59.81 -7.26
N ILE A 176 29.39 58.96 -8.27
CA ILE A 176 30.64 58.77 -9.03
C ILE A 176 30.64 59.79 -10.18
N GLU A 177 31.61 60.71 -10.19
CA GLU A 177 31.73 61.73 -11.24
C GLU A 177 32.05 61.12 -12.63
N ASP A 178 32.76 59.99 -12.65
CA ASP A 178 33.17 59.28 -13.86
C ASP A 178 32.28 58.06 -14.16
N LEU A 179 31.43 58.19 -15.19
CA LEU A 179 30.56 57.12 -15.68
C LEU A 179 31.33 55.86 -16.11
N THR A 180 32.59 55.98 -16.55
CA THR A 180 33.38 54.82 -16.97
C THR A 180 33.84 53.99 -15.78
N GLN A 181 34.27 54.64 -14.69
CA GLN A 181 34.66 53.99 -13.44
C GLN A 181 33.48 53.24 -12.80
N ARG A 182 32.29 53.85 -12.80
CA ARG A 182 31.06 53.20 -12.33
C ARG A 182 30.75 51.93 -13.12
N THR A 183 30.83 52.02 -14.44
CA THR A 183 30.56 50.88 -15.33
C THR A 183 31.55 49.75 -15.09
N GLU A 184 32.84 50.07 -14.97
CA GLU A 184 33.89 49.07 -14.71
C GLU A 184 33.69 48.32 -13.38
N ILE A 185 33.26 49.00 -12.31
CA ILE A 185 33.01 48.36 -11.02
C ILE A 185 31.77 47.45 -11.09
N VAL A 186 30.69 47.91 -11.74
CA VAL A 186 29.46 47.14 -11.92
C VAL A 186 29.71 45.89 -12.79
N ASP A 187 30.49 46.00 -13.86
CA ASP A 187 30.82 44.87 -14.72
C ASP A 187 31.67 43.83 -13.96
N ARG A 188 32.72 44.27 -13.25
CA ARG A 188 33.59 43.36 -12.46
C ARG A 188 32.82 42.61 -11.37
N THR A 189 31.79 43.23 -10.79
CA THR A 189 30.95 42.62 -9.74
C THR A 189 29.88 41.73 -10.35
N GLY A 190 29.29 42.13 -11.48
CA GLY A 190 28.41 41.29 -12.30
C GLY A 190 29.08 40.00 -12.76
N ASP A 191 30.35 40.06 -13.17
CA ASP A 191 31.15 38.88 -13.54
C ASP A 191 31.31 37.89 -12.37
N LEU A 192 31.49 38.40 -11.14
CA LEU A 192 31.60 37.56 -9.95
C LEU A 192 30.25 36.92 -9.58
N LEU A 193 29.15 37.66 -9.67
CA LEU A 193 27.80 37.09 -9.50
C LEU A 193 27.51 36.02 -10.56
N ALA A 194 27.90 36.24 -11.81
CA ALA A 194 27.76 35.25 -12.87
C ALA A 194 28.59 33.99 -12.56
N ALA A 195 29.83 34.14 -12.08
CA ALA A 195 30.67 33.02 -11.66
C ALA A 195 30.05 32.24 -10.49
N LEU A 196 29.58 32.93 -9.46
CA LEU A 196 28.89 32.32 -8.31
C LEU A 196 27.63 31.57 -8.74
N ASN A 197 26.83 32.15 -9.66
CA ASN A 197 25.63 31.50 -10.17
C ASN A 197 25.94 30.23 -10.97
N ARG A 198 27.07 30.16 -11.69
CA ARG A 198 27.53 28.92 -12.32
C ARG A 198 27.83 27.85 -11.26
N VAL A 199 28.54 28.20 -10.19
CA VAL A 199 28.82 27.28 -9.07
C VAL A 199 27.51 26.77 -8.44
N ARG A 200 26.54 27.66 -8.16
CA ARG A 200 25.21 27.27 -7.64
C ARG A 200 24.46 26.33 -8.59
N SER A 201 24.52 26.58 -9.89
CA SER A 201 23.90 25.72 -10.91
C SER A 201 24.53 24.33 -10.91
N SER A 202 25.86 24.24 -10.86
CA SER A 202 26.59 22.98 -10.78
C SER A 202 26.26 22.20 -9.50
N LEU A 203 26.18 22.89 -8.35
CA LEU A 203 25.78 22.29 -7.08
C LEU A 203 24.38 21.69 -7.19
N LYS A 204 23.43 22.44 -7.77
CA LYS A 204 22.05 21.97 -7.95
C LYS A 204 21.98 20.73 -8.85
N ALA A 205 22.82 20.66 -9.89
CA ALA A 205 22.92 19.47 -10.75
C ALA A 205 23.49 18.26 -9.99
N GLN A 206 24.56 18.45 -9.22
CA GLN A 206 25.18 17.39 -8.43
C GLN A 206 24.25 16.88 -7.32
N LEU A 207 23.54 17.78 -6.63
CA LEU A 207 22.54 17.40 -5.62
C LEU A 207 21.40 16.58 -6.21
N ARG A 208 20.89 16.95 -7.40
CA ARG A 208 19.88 16.14 -8.10
C ARG A 208 20.40 14.75 -8.44
N GLN A 209 21.65 14.63 -8.87
CA GLN A 209 22.26 13.34 -9.20
C GLN A 209 22.44 12.46 -7.94
N LEU A 210 22.87 13.04 -6.82
CA LEU A 210 22.98 12.34 -5.54
C LEU A 210 21.62 11.85 -5.04
N LEU A 211 20.61 12.74 -5.05
CA LEU A 211 19.23 12.40 -4.69
C LEU A 211 18.70 11.25 -5.56
N SER A 212 18.93 11.28 -6.88
CA SER A 212 18.49 10.21 -7.76
C SER A 212 19.13 8.86 -7.40
N GLY A 213 20.44 8.84 -7.11
CA GLY A 213 21.15 7.60 -6.74
C GLY A 213 20.73 7.05 -5.36
N GLU A 214 20.53 7.94 -4.38
CA GLU A 214 20.01 7.55 -3.05
C GLU A 214 18.58 6.99 -3.14
N MET A 215 17.72 7.64 -3.92
CA MET A 215 16.34 7.21 -4.14
C MET A 215 16.25 5.87 -4.87
N GLU A 216 17.11 5.61 -5.85
CA GLU A 216 17.20 4.29 -6.49
C GLU A 216 17.62 3.19 -5.50
N ALA A 217 18.58 3.48 -4.63
CA ALA A 217 19.04 2.52 -3.62
C ALA A 217 17.96 2.24 -2.56
N GLU A 218 17.26 3.28 -2.10
CA GLU A 218 16.13 3.15 -1.18
C GLU A 218 14.99 2.37 -1.84
N TYR A 219 14.62 2.71 -3.07
CA TYR A 219 13.62 2.00 -3.87
C TYR A 219 13.93 0.52 -3.97
N ALA A 220 15.18 0.16 -4.30
CA ALA A 220 15.60 -1.24 -4.40
C ALA A 220 15.46 -2.00 -3.07
N SER A 221 15.80 -1.35 -1.94
CA SER A 221 15.65 -1.93 -0.61
C SER A 221 14.17 -2.15 -0.24
N GLN A 222 13.33 -1.12 -0.43
CA GLN A 222 11.91 -1.18 -0.11
C GLN A 222 11.16 -2.17 -1.00
N CYS A 223 11.46 -2.20 -2.30
CA CYS A 223 10.89 -3.18 -3.21
C CYS A 223 11.21 -4.62 -2.80
N LYS A 224 12.45 -4.87 -2.35
CA LYS A 224 12.85 -6.20 -1.87
C LYS A 224 12.07 -6.62 -0.62
N LEU A 225 11.82 -5.70 0.30
CA LEU A 225 10.99 -5.97 1.48
C LEU A 225 9.53 -6.25 1.10
N LEU A 226 8.97 -5.48 0.15
CA LEU A 226 7.64 -5.70 -0.37
C LEU A 226 7.52 -7.09 -1.02
N ASP A 227 8.49 -7.50 -1.84
CA ASP A 227 8.48 -8.82 -2.50
C ASP A 227 8.51 -9.97 -1.47
N GLN A 228 9.28 -9.81 -0.39
CA GLN A 228 9.30 -10.77 0.71
C GLN A 228 7.97 -10.82 1.47
N ALA A 229 7.36 -9.66 1.74
CA ALA A 229 6.06 -9.57 2.40
C ALA A 229 4.95 -10.21 1.56
N VAL A 230 4.98 -9.99 0.24
CA VAL A 230 4.05 -10.58 -0.72
C VAL A 230 4.20 -12.09 -0.76
N ALA A 231 5.43 -12.61 -0.90
CA ALA A 231 5.68 -14.05 -0.92
C ALA A 231 5.17 -14.73 0.36
N SER A 232 5.51 -14.17 1.52
CA SER A 232 5.05 -14.68 2.83
C SER A 232 3.53 -14.64 2.97
N SER A 233 2.89 -13.57 2.48
CA SER A 233 1.44 -13.41 2.52
C SER A 233 0.72 -14.43 1.62
N LEU A 234 1.23 -14.68 0.42
CA LEU A 234 0.69 -15.68 -0.51
C LEU A 234 0.81 -17.11 0.05
N GLU A 235 1.88 -17.41 0.77
CA GLU A 235 2.08 -18.71 1.44
C GLU A 235 1.12 -18.91 2.61
N THR A 236 0.92 -17.87 3.43
CA THR A 236 0.11 -17.95 4.66
C THR A 236 -1.40 -17.89 4.38
N ALA A 237 -1.81 -17.27 3.28
CA ALA A 237 -3.21 -17.18 2.89
C ALA A 237 -3.71 -18.52 2.32
N ASP A 238 -4.45 -19.26 3.15
CA ASP A 238 -4.99 -20.61 2.89
C ASP A 238 -6.48 -20.63 2.50
N THR A 239 -7.16 -19.49 2.59
CA THR A 239 -8.57 -19.31 2.19
C THR A 239 -8.72 -18.10 1.26
N PRO A 240 -9.65 -18.11 0.29
CA PRO A 240 -9.88 -16.99 -0.62
C PRO A 240 -10.03 -15.64 0.10
N GLU A 241 -10.74 -15.63 1.22
CA GLU A 241 -11.04 -14.44 2.01
C GLU A 241 -9.76 -13.84 2.62
N LYS A 242 -8.85 -14.68 3.12
CA LYS A 242 -7.52 -14.25 3.60
C LYS A 242 -6.61 -13.76 2.48
N VAL A 243 -6.75 -14.26 1.25
CA VAL A 243 -6.01 -13.75 0.10
C VAL A 243 -6.42 -12.31 -0.19
N ASP A 244 -7.72 -12.01 -0.14
CA ASP A 244 -8.25 -10.65 -0.35
C ASP A 244 -7.81 -9.67 0.75
N GLU A 245 -7.83 -10.10 2.02
CA GLU A 245 -7.30 -9.33 3.15
C GLU A 245 -5.79 -9.05 3.02
N ALA A 246 -5.03 -10.05 2.59
CA ALA A 246 -3.60 -9.92 2.35
C ALA A 246 -3.31 -8.95 1.18
N LEU A 247 -4.06 -9.05 0.08
CA LEU A 247 -3.95 -8.13 -1.05
C LEU A 247 -4.18 -6.69 -0.60
N THR A 248 -5.22 -6.43 0.19
CA THR A 248 -5.54 -5.07 0.66
C THR A 248 -4.39 -4.50 1.50
N ARG A 249 -3.79 -5.30 2.39
CA ARG A 249 -2.60 -4.86 3.14
C ARG A 249 -1.40 -4.58 2.25
N MET A 250 -1.13 -5.41 1.25
CA MET A 250 -0.01 -5.19 0.32
C MET A 250 -0.24 -3.95 -0.56
N MET A 251 -1.49 -3.67 -0.96
CA MET A 251 -1.83 -2.45 -1.71
C MET A 251 -1.60 -1.19 -0.88
N LEU A 252 -1.95 -1.19 0.41
CA LEU A 252 -1.66 -0.06 1.30
C LEU A 252 -0.15 0.20 1.42
N GLN A 253 0.67 -0.85 1.53
CA GLN A 253 2.12 -0.71 1.55
C GLN A 253 2.66 -0.16 0.23
N LEU A 254 2.11 -0.61 -0.90
CA LEU A 254 2.49 -0.10 -2.21
C LEU A 254 2.13 1.40 -2.37
N GLU A 255 0.93 1.80 -1.95
CA GLU A 255 0.49 3.21 -1.97
C GLU A 255 1.37 4.10 -1.08
N GLU A 256 1.82 3.60 0.07
CA GLU A 256 2.79 4.31 0.90
C GLU A 256 4.13 4.53 0.16
N LEU A 257 4.60 3.53 -0.59
CA LEU A 257 5.79 3.67 -1.42
C LEU A 257 5.57 4.66 -2.58
N GLU A 258 4.42 4.60 -3.25
CA GLU A 258 4.05 5.57 -4.30
C GLU A 258 4.07 7.01 -3.75
N GLY A 259 3.56 7.22 -2.53
CA GLY A 259 3.61 8.52 -1.86
C GLY A 259 5.03 9.00 -1.54
N ARG A 260 5.95 8.10 -1.14
CA ARG A 260 7.35 8.45 -0.86
C ARG A 260 8.13 8.82 -2.13
N PHE A 261 7.86 8.16 -3.25
CA PHE A 261 8.56 8.38 -4.52
C PHE A 261 7.81 9.32 -5.49
N ALA A 262 6.88 10.14 -4.99
CA ALA A 262 5.99 10.98 -5.79
C ALA A 262 6.70 11.99 -6.72
N GLU A 263 7.95 12.36 -6.44
CA GLU A 263 8.74 13.31 -7.23
C GLU A 263 9.57 12.64 -8.34
N HIS A 264 9.50 11.31 -8.49
CA HIS A 264 10.29 10.51 -9.42
C HIS A 264 9.42 9.66 -10.36
N ASP A 265 9.03 10.24 -11.49
CA ASP A 265 8.14 9.63 -12.50
C ASP A 265 8.55 8.21 -12.94
N GLU A 266 9.86 7.97 -13.11
CA GLU A 266 10.36 6.65 -13.54
C GLU A 266 10.16 5.57 -12.46
N LEU A 267 10.34 5.92 -11.19
CA LEU A 267 10.11 4.98 -10.08
C LEU A 267 8.61 4.72 -9.88
N LEU A 268 7.77 5.75 -10.06
CA LEU A 268 6.31 5.62 -10.02
C LEU A 268 5.79 4.67 -11.11
N LEU A 269 6.33 4.76 -12.33
CA LEU A 269 5.97 3.86 -13.41
C LEU A 269 6.28 2.40 -13.06
N ARG A 270 7.46 2.15 -12.47
CA ARG A 270 7.85 0.81 -12.00
C ARG A 270 6.98 0.31 -10.84
N LEU A 271 6.55 1.18 -9.92
CA LEU A 271 5.59 0.82 -8.87
C LEU A 271 4.22 0.46 -9.44
N THR A 272 3.78 1.17 -10.48
CA THR A 272 2.51 0.89 -11.17
C THR A 272 2.55 -0.48 -11.84
N GLU A 273 3.63 -0.81 -12.56
CA GLU A 273 3.84 -2.16 -13.10
C GLU A 273 3.84 -3.21 -11.98
N LYS A 274 4.48 -2.90 -10.85
CA LYS A 274 4.50 -3.80 -9.69
C LYS A 274 3.10 -4.02 -9.12
N ARG A 275 2.27 -2.98 -9.04
CA ARG A 275 0.86 -3.07 -8.63
C ARG A 275 0.12 -4.13 -9.44
N GLU A 276 0.25 -4.07 -10.76
CA GLU A 276 -0.39 -5.01 -11.68
C GLU A 276 0.10 -6.44 -11.44
N THR A 277 1.42 -6.63 -11.30
CA THR A 277 1.99 -7.96 -11.02
C THR A 277 1.53 -8.55 -9.69
N LEU A 278 1.38 -7.72 -8.66
CA LEU A 278 0.88 -8.13 -7.35
C LEU A 278 -0.59 -8.54 -7.43
N CYS A 279 -1.44 -7.71 -8.02
CA CYS A 279 -2.85 -8.02 -8.23
C CYS A 279 -3.02 -9.36 -8.98
N ALA A 280 -2.27 -9.55 -10.07
CA ALA A 280 -2.31 -10.78 -10.84
C ALA A 280 -1.88 -12.01 -10.01
N ALA A 281 -0.83 -11.89 -9.19
CA ALA A 281 -0.36 -12.98 -8.34
C ALA A 281 -1.38 -13.38 -7.26
N PHE A 282 -1.98 -12.39 -6.58
CA PHE A 282 -3.02 -12.62 -5.58
C PHE A 282 -4.29 -13.20 -6.22
N GLU A 283 -4.69 -12.71 -7.38
CA GLU A 283 -5.86 -13.25 -8.10
C GLU A 283 -5.65 -14.70 -8.54
N ALA A 284 -4.48 -15.04 -9.07
CA ALA A 284 -4.12 -16.41 -9.42
C ALA A 284 -4.17 -17.35 -8.19
N ARG A 285 -3.66 -16.89 -7.04
CA ARG A 285 -3.71 -17.64 -5.78
C ARG A 285 -5.15 -17.84 -5.30
N ARG A 286 -5.98 -16.79 -5.35
CA ARG A 286 -7.40 -16.85 -4.99
C ARG A 286 -8.13 -17.88 -5.86
N GLN A 287 -7.92 -17.84 -7.17
CA GLN A 287 -8.52 -18.77 -8.11
C GLN A 287 -8.10 -20.22 -7.80
N GLN A 288 -6.82 -20.46 -7.54
CA GLN A 288 -6.32 -21.78 -7.18
C GLN A 288 -7.01 -22.35 -5.92
N LEU A 289 -7.22 -21.52 -4.90
CA LEU A 289 -7.90 -21.92 -3.66
C LEU A 289 -9.39 -22.18 -3.89
N VAL A 290 -10.07 -21.35 -4.69
CA VAL A 290 -11.48 -21.55 -5.07
C VAL A 290 -11.66 -22.87 -5.83
N GLU A 291 -10.79 -23.16 -6.80
CA GLU A 291 -10.82 -24.42 -7.54
C GLU A 291 -10.58 -25.62 -6.61
N THR A 292 -9.61 -25.53 -5.71
CA THR A 292 -9.31 -26.59 -4.73
C THR A 292 -10.51 -26.84 -3.82
N ARG A 293 -11.14 -25.78 -3.32
CA ARG A 293 -12.37 -25.85 -2.51
C ARG A 293 -13.50 -26.51 -3.29
N SER A 294 -13.73 -26.09 -4.53
CA SER A 294 -14.78 -26.63 -5.41
C SER A 294 -14.60 -28.13 -5.70
N ARG A 295 -13.39 -28.55 -6.09
CA ARG A 295 -13.06 -29.97 -6.32
C ARG A 295 -13.29 -30.83 -5.07
N ARG A 296 -12.96 -30.30 -3.89
CA ARG A 296 -13.21 -30.98 -2.62
C ARG A 296 -14.70 -31.14 -2.34
N CYS A 297 -15.51 -30.09 -2.56
CA CYS A 297 -16.95 -30.16 -2.43
C CYS A 297 -17.57 -31.19 -3.40
N GLU A 298 -17.09 -31.22 -4.64
CA GLU A 298 -17.55 -32.19 -5.64
C GLU A 298 -17.22 -33.64 -5.24
N ALA A 299 -16.00 -33.91 -4.79
CA ALA A 299 -15.59 -35.23 -4.31
C ALA A 299 -16.43 -35.69 -3.11
N LEU A 300 -16.74 -34.77 -2.18
CA LEU A 300 -17.62 -35.02 -1.04
C LEU A 300 -19.06 -35.34 -1.49
N ALA A 301 -19.63 -34.56 -2.40
CA ALA A 301 -20.98 -34.78 -2.93
C ALA A 301 -21.10 -36.11 -3.70
N ALA A 302 -20.08 -36.47 -4.49
CA ALA A 302 -20.02 -37.76 -5.16
C ALA A 302 -19.92 -38.93 -4.17
N ALA A 303 -19.13 -38.78 -3.10
CA ALA A 303 -19.06 -39.75 -2.01
C ALA A 303 -20.42 -39.91 -1.29
N ALA A 304 -21.08 -38.80 -0.95
CA ALA A 304 -22.41 -38.82 -0.35
C ALA A 304 -23.43 -39.53 -1.25
N THR A 305 -23.41 -39.30 -2.56
CA THR A 305 -24.31 -39.95 -3.51
C THR A 305 -24.15 -41.48 -3.51
N ARG A 306 -22.91 -41.99 -3.54
CA ARG A 306 -22.65 -43.44 -3.49
C ARG A 306 -23.05 -44.07 -2.17
N ILE A 307 -22.76 -43.39 -1.05
CA ILE A 307 -23.16 -43.88 0.28
C ILE A 307 -24.68 -43.88 0.39
N SER A 308 -25.37 -42.84 -0.08
CA SER A 308 -26.83 -42.78 -0.08
C SER A 308 -27.49 -43.91 -0.88
N GLN A 309 -26.92 -44.34 -2.01
CA GLN A 309 -27.40 -45.52 -2.75
C GLN A 309 -27.29 -46.79 -1.90
N SER A 310 -26.16 -46.98 -1.21
CA SER A 310 -25.96 -48.11 -0.31
C SER A 310 -26.93 -48.05 0.88
N VAL A 311 -27.17 -46.84 1.40
CA VAL A 311 -28.13 -46.60 2.47
C VAL A 311 -29.54 -47.00 2.05
N GLN A 312 -29.96 -46.63 0.83
CA GLN A 312 -31.25 -46.98 0.26
C GLN A 312 -31.41 -48.50 0.08
N SER A 313 -30.40 -49.17 -0.51
CA SER A 313 -30.46 -50.64 -0.70
C SER A 313 -30.57 -51.40 0.63
N ARG A 314 -29.90 -50.90 1.68
CA ARG A 314 -29.93 -51.54 3.01
C ARG A 314 -31.22 -51.21 3.77
N ALA A 315 -31.79 -50.03 3.57
CA ALA A 315 -33.11 -49.65 4.08
C ALA A 315 -34.22 -50.57 3.54
N MET A 316 -34.19 -50.90 2.24
CA MET A 316 -35.16 -51.81 1.62
C MET A 316 -35.13 -53.26 2.18
N ARG A 317 -34.03 -53.67 2.81
CA ARG A 317 -33.89 -55.00 3.45
C ARG A 317 -34.51 -55.08 4.85
N GLN A 318 -34.81 -53.94 5.48
CA GLN A 318 -35.42 -53.93 6.80
C GLN A 318 -36.86 -54.43 6.72
N SER A 319 -37.29 -55.28 7.66
CA SER A 319 -38.64 -55.85 7.67
C SER A 319 -39.58 -55.19 8.68
N GLU A 320 -39.03 -54.42 9.63
CA GLU A 320 -39.79 -53.79 10.71
C GLU A 320 -39.57 -52.28 10.79
N ASP A 321 -40.62 -51.55 11.21
CA ASP A 321 -40.64 -50.10 11.28
C ASP A 321 -39.60 -49.58 12.29
N ASP A 322 -39.52 -50.21 13.46
CA ASP A 322 -38.57 -49.84 14.51
C ASP A 322 -37.12 -50.13 14.09
N ALA A 323 -36.89 -51.23 13.34
CA ALA A 323 -35.58 -51.55 12.78
C ALA A 323 -35.16 -50.52 11.73
N LEU A 324 -36.09 -50.09 10.86
CA LEU A 324 -35.84 -49.04 9.87
C LEU A 324 -35.55 -47.68 10.52
N ARG A 325 -36.31 -47.30 11.53
CA ARG A 325 -36.09 -46.06 12.29
C ARG A 325 -34.75 -46.09 13.03
N SER A 326 -34.42 -47.20 13.68
CA SER A 326 -33.12 -47.38 14.35
C SER A 326 -31.97 -47.31 13.35
N TYR A 327 -32.14 -47.87 12.15
CA TYR A 327 -31.14 -47.79 11.09
C TYR A 327 -30.85 -46.34 10.67
N PHE A 328 -31.87 -45.52 10.38
CA PHE A 328 -31.65 -44.11 10.07
C PHE A 328 -31.20 -43.27 11.26
N ALA A 329 -31.50 -43.69 12.49
CA ALA A 329 -31.06 -42.97 13.68
C ALA A 329 -29.55 -43.14 13.93
N SER A 330 -29.03 -44.36 13.83
CA SER A 330 -27.71 -44.70 14.38
C SER A 330 -26.78 -45.51 13.45
N ASP A 331 -27.16 -45.80 12.21
CA ASP A 331 -26.25 -46.53 11.31
C ASP A 331 -25.05 -45.66 10.90
N PRO A 332 -23.81 -46.21 10.94
CA PRO A 332 -22.60 -45.47 10.59
C PRO A 332 -22.59 -44.88 9.18
N MET A 333 -23.26 -45.51 8.20
CA MET A 333 -23.35 -44.98 6.83
C MET A 333 -24.22 -43.72 6.77
N VAL A 334 -25.32 -43.71 7.52
CA VAL A 334 -26.23 -42.55 7.60
C VAL A 334 -25.54 -41.38 8.28
N ASP A 335 -24.84 -41.66 9.38
CA ASP A 335 -24.03 -40.64 10.05
C ASP A 335 -22.90 -40.12 9.18
N LYS A 336 -22.27 -40.98 8.36
CA LYS A 336 -21.25 -40.53 7.40
C LYS A 336 -21.82 -39.56 6.37
N VAL A 337 -23.03 -39.78 5.86
CA VAL A 337 -23.71 -38.83 4.96
C VAL A 337 -23.98 -37.50 5.65
N ARG A 338 -24.48 -37.51 6.90
CA ARG A 338 -24.67 -36.29 7.70
C ARG A 338 -23.36 -35.55 7.96
N GLN A 339 -22.28 -36.27 8.23
CA GLN A 339 -20.94 -35.68 8.39
C GLN A 339 -20.44 -35.03 7.10
N ILE A 340 -20.65 -35.66 5.95
CA ILE A 340 -20.30 -35.07 4.65
C ILE A 340 -21.09 -33.78 4.42
N ALA A 341 -22.39 -33.76 4.73
CA ALA A 341 -23.19 -32.53 4.64
C ALA A 341 -22.62 -31.42 5.54
N LYS A 342 -22.24 -31.72 6.79
CA LYS A 342 -21.57 -30.76 7.69
C LYS A 342 -20.24 -30.25 7.11
N GLN A 343 -19.46 -31.12 6.46
CA GLN A 343 -18.21 -30.73 5.81
C GLN A 343 -18.44 -29.81 4.61
N LEU A 344 -19.48 -30.06 3.80
CA LEU A 344 -19.88 -29.17 2.70
C LEU A 344 -20.28 -27.79 3.23
N GLY A 345 -21.08 -27.74 4.30
CA GLY A 345 -21.44 -26.49 4.97
C GLY A 345 -20.24 -25.73 5.52
N ALA A 346 -19.27 -26.42 6.12
CA ALA A 346 -18.03 -25.81 6.62
C ALA A 346 -17.14 -25.26 5.49
N LEU A 347 -17.26 -25.79 4.26
CA LEU A 347 -16.59 -25.29 3.07
C LEU A 347 -17.38 -24.17 2.36
N GLY A 348 -18.56 -23.80 2.88
CA GLY A 348 -19.43 -22.76 2.32
C GLY A 348 -20.34 -23.22 1.17
N ASP A 349 -20.39 -24.52 0.85
CA ASP A 349 -21.26 -25.07 -0.21
C ASP A 349 -22.61 -25.53 0.38
N THR A 350 -23.46 -24.56 0.69
CA THR A 350 -24.77 -24.80 1.34
C THR A 350 -25.75 -25.50 0.42
N VAL A 351 -25.70 -25.23 -0.88
CA VAL A 351 -26.60 -25.85 -1.86
C VAL A 351 -26.39 -27.36 -1.91
N ARG A 352 -25.14 -27.82 -2.07
CA ARG A 352 -24.85 -29.27 -2.08
C ARG A 352 -25.08 -29.91 -0.71
N MET A 353 -24.85 -29.18 0.38
CA MET A 353 -25.19 -29.65 1.72
C MET A 353 -26.70 -29.95 1.83
N ASP A 354 -27.55 -29.02 1.42
CA ASP A 354 -29.00 -29.16 1.47
C ASP A 354 -29.50 -30.27 0.53
N ASP A 355 -28.93 -30.39 -0.66
CA ASP A 355 -29.24 -31.47 -1.60
C ASP A 355 -28.95 -32.86 -0.99
N VAL A 356 -27.81 -33.02 -0.31
CA VAL A 356 -27.43 -34.28 0.34
C VAL A 356 -28.39 -34.61 1.48
N LEU A 357 -28.74 -33.63 2.32
CA LEU A 357 -29.68 -33.82 3.43
C LEU A 357 -31.09 -34.11 2.95
N SER A 358 -31.55 -33.40 1.92
CA SER A 358 -32.85 -33.60 1.28
C SER A 358 -32.96 -35.00 0.70
N ARG A 359 -31.94 -35.45 -0.05
CA ARG A 359 -31.90 -36.81 -0.59
C ARG A 359 -31.93 -37.87 0.51
N LEU A 360 -31.17 -37.67 1.61
CA LEU A 360 -31.19 -38.60 2.74
C LEU A 360 -32.58 -38.70 3.38
N LYS A 361 -33.26 -37.56 3.52
CA LYS A 361 -34.65 -37.51 4.02
C LYS A 361 -35.61 -38.23 3.08
N SER A 362 -35.55 -37.95 1.78
CA SER A 362 -36.38 -38.64 0.79
C SER A 362 -36.17 -40.16 0.81
N ILE A 363 -34.91 -40.61 0.91
CA ILE A 363 -34.62 -42.05 1.05
C ILE A 363 -35.28 -42.64 2.30
N ALA A 364 -35.28 -41.92 3.43
CA ALA A 364 -35.93 -42.39 4.66
C ALA A 364 -37.46 -42.47 4.51
N ASP A 365 -38.08 -41.42 3.97
CA ASP A 365 -39.54 -41.34 3.78
C ASP A 365 -40.03 -42.40 2.76
N ASP A 366 -39.33 -42.56 1.64
CA ASP A 366 -39.65 -43.55 0.60
C ASP A 366 -39.45 -44.98 1.09
N SER A 367 -38.39 -45.24 1.87
CA SER A 367 -38.14 -46.58 2.43
C SER A 367 -39.22 -46.98 3.43
N LEU A 368 -39.73 -46.03 4.22
CA LEU A 368 -40.84 -46.28 5.15
C LEU A 368 -42.13 -46.58 4.40
N ARG A 369 -42.45 -45.81 3.36
CA ARG A 369 -43.63 -46.05 2.52
C ARG A 369 -43.56 -47.43 1.84
N GLN A 370 -42.43 -47.76 1.21
CA GLN A 370 -42.25 -49.07 0.57
C GLN A 370 -42.33 -50.24 1.56
N LEU A 371 -41.88 -50.04 2.81
CA LEU A 371 -42.02 -51.03 3.87
C LEU A 371 -43.49 -51.27 4.21
N HIS A 372 -44.27 -50.20 4.37
CA HIS A 372 -45.71 -50.27 4.63
C HIS A 372 -46.43 -50.95 3.46
N ASP A 373 -46.18 -50.54 2.23
CA ASP A 373 -46.74 -51.16 1.03
C ASP A 373 -46.43 -52.68 1.00
N ARG A 374 -45.19 -53.08 1.32
CA ARG A 374 -44.81 -54.49 1.38
C ARG A 374 -45.50 -55.24 2.53
N LYS A 375 -45.70 -54.62 3.68
CA LYS A 375 -46.42 -55.23 4.82
C LYS A 375 -47.91 -55.40 4.51
N GLU A 376 -48.53 -54.46 3.80
CA GLU A 376 -49.93 -54.56 3.39
C GLU A 376 -50.15 -55.61 2.30
N LEU A 377 -49.21 -55.73 1.36
CA LEU A 377 -49.34 -56.64 0.22
C LEU A 377 -49.06 -58.12 0.57
N TYR A 378 -48.13 -58.39 1.51
CA TYR A 378 -47.70 -59.75 1.83
C TYR A 378 -48.35 -60.28 3.10
N THR A 379 -48.95 -61.46 2.99
CA THR A 379 -49.40 -62.26 4.15
C THR A 379 -48.23 -62.96 4.84
N THR A 380 -48.44 -63.47 6.06
CA THR A 380 -47.40 -64.14 6.87
C THR A 380 -46.76 -65.34 6.16
N ASP A 381 -47.46 -65.94 5.20
CA ASP A 381 -47.02 -67.09 4.40
C ASP A 381 -46.24 -66.68 3.13
N GLY A 382 -45.97 -65.39 2.92
CA GLY A 382 -45.24 -64.87 1.76
C GLY A 382 -46.05 -64.81 0.46
N LEU A 383 -47.39 -64.94 0.54
CA LEU A 383 -48.32 -64.77 -0.57
C LEU A 383 -48.75 -63.30 -0.69
N ILE A 384 -48.93 -62.82 -1.91
CA ILE A 384 -49.54 -61.50 -2.14
C ILE A 384 -51.06 -61.62 -2.01
N GLN A 385 -51.67 -60.79 -1.17
CA GLN A 385 -53.12 -60.72 -1.01
C GLN A 385 -53.69 -59.50 -1.73
N LEU A 386 -54.55 -59.73 -2.72
CA LEU A 386 -55.33 -58.68 -3.39
C LEU A 386 -56.82 -58.95 -3.17
N GLY A 387 -57.40 -58.23 -2.20
CA GLY A 387 -58.77 -58.45 -1.77
C GLY A 387 -58.95 -59.84 -1.12
N ARG A 388 -59.69 -60.72 -1.80
CA ARG A 388 -59.95 -62.10 -1.34
C ARG A 388 -59.02 -63.14 -1.95
N HIS A 389 -58.19 -62.76 -2.91
CA HIS A 389 -57.36 -63.69 -3.68
C HIS A 389 -55.91 -63.66 -3.18
N HIS A 390 -55.30 -64.84 -3.13
CA HIS A 390 -53.90 -65.03 -2.76
C HIS A 390 -53.10 -65.48 -3.98
N PHE A 391 -51.93 -64.89 -4.20
CA PHE A 391 -51.05 -65.18 -5.31
C PHE A 391 -49.69 -65.66 -4.78
N THR A 392 -49.19 -66.76 -5.34
CA THR A 392 -47.83 -67.24 -5.11
C THR A 392 -46.82 -66.34 -5.82
N VAL A 393 -45.80 -65.89 -5.09
CA VAL A 393 -44.75 -65.05 -5.65
C VAL A 393 -43.52 -65.90 -5.91
N ASN A 394 -43.02 -65.86 -7.15
CA ASN A 394 -41.71 -66.42 -7.44
C ASN A 394 -40.62 -65.48 -6.90
N ARG A 395 -39.79 -65.99 -5.99
CA ARG A 395 -38.66 -65.27 -5.38
C ARG A 395 -37.31 -65.63 -6.00
N GLN A 396 -37.29 -66.52 -6.99
CA GLN A 396 -36.07 -66.88 -7.70
C GLN A 396 -35.58 -65.69 -8.52
N GLN A 397 -34.26 -65.52 -8.58
CA GLN A 397 -33.64 -64.54 -9.46
C GLN A 397 -33.91 -64.93 -10.91
N VAL A 398 -34.45 -63.99 -11.68
CA VAL A 398 -34.70 -64.17 -13.10
C VAL A 398 -33.36 -64.13 -13.82
N GLU A 399 -33.00 -65.26 -14.42
CA GLU A 399 -31.77 -65.47 -15.16
C GLU A 399 -32.10 -66.03 -16.53
N LEU A 400 -31.34 -65.62 -17.54
CA LEU A 400 -31.44 -66.18 -18.87
C LEU A 400 -30.45 -67.33 -18.97
N THR A 401 -30.94 -68.55 -19.16
CA THR A 401 -30.13 -69.75 -19.29
C THR A 401 -30.47 -70.49 -20.58
N THR A 402 -29.57 -71.35 -21.05
CA THR A 402 -29.83 -72.25 -22.18
C THR A 402 -30.13 -73.64 -21.65
N VAL A 403 -31.21 -74.24 -22.13
CA VAL A 403 -31.63 -75.59 -21.75
C VAL A 403 -31.99 -76.39 -22.99
N VAL A 404 -31.70 -77.69 -22.97
CA VAL A 404 -32.12 -78.62 -24.02
C VAL A 404 -33.56 -79.06 -23.71
N ARG A 405 -34.49 -78.78 -24.62
CA ARG A 405 -35.90 -79.16 -24.50
C ARG A 405 -36.44 -79.58 -25.86
N ASP A 406 -37.16 -80.71 -25.91
CA ASP A 406 -37.77 -81.25 -27.14
C ASP A 406 -36.77 -81.35 -28.31
N GLU A 407 -35.57 -81.86 -28.01
CA GLU A 407 -34.44 -81.99 -28.95
C GLU A 407 -33.98 -80.67 -29.60
N LYS A 408 -34.19 -79.54 -28.93
CA LYS A 408 -33.73 -78.21 -29.34
C LYS A 408 -33.12 -77.46 -28.16
N ILE A 409 -32.01 -76.75 -28.38
CA ILE A 409 -31.55 -75.77 -27.40
C ILE A 409 -32.51 -74.59 -27.42
N SER A 410 -33.04 -74.24 -26.26
CA SER A 410 -33.90 -73.09 -26.06
C SER A 410 -33.29 -72.15 -25.02
N LEU A 411 -33.46 -70.85 -25.22
CA LEU A 411 -33.33 -69.87 -24.17
C LEU A 411 -34.49 -70.04 -23.19
N HIS A 412 -34.19 -70.11 -21.91
CA HIS A 412 -35.15 -70.20 -20.84
C HIS A 412 -34.91 -69.07 -19.85
N LEU A 413 -35.99 -68.41 -19.47
CA LEU A 413 -35.97 -67.40 -18.44
C LEU A 413 -36.42 -68.04 -17.12
N THR A 414 -35.49 -68.25 -16.20
CA THR A 414 -35.70 -69.02 -14.98
C THR A 414 -36.88 -68.47 -14.18
N GLY A 415 -37.67 -69.38 -13.60
CA GLY A 415 -38.83 -69.01 -12.80
C GLY A 415 -40.08 -68.59 -13.60
N THR A 416 -40.04 -68.67 -14.92
CA THR A 416 -41.20 -68.47 -15.80
C THR A 416 -41.47 -69.72 -16.67
N GLN A 417 -42.55 -69.72 -17.46
CA GLN A 417 -42.77 -70.74 -18.49
C GLN A 417 -42.27 -70.28 -19.87
N TYR A 418 -41.39 -69.29 -19.93
CA TYR A 418 -40.87 -68.76 -21.18
C TYR A 418 -39.72 -69.63 -21.71
N TYR A 419 -39.87 -70.07 -22.96
CA TYR A 419 -38.87 -70.81 -23.71
C TYR A 419 -38.85 -70.30 -25.15
N GLU A 420 -37.68 -69.91 -25.65
CA GLU A 420 -37.48 -69.48 -27.03
C GLU A 420 -36.44 -70.39 -27.71
N PRO A 421 -36.82 -71.18 -28.73
CA PRO A 421 -35.87 -72.03 -29.45
C PRO A 421 -34.79 -71.20 -30.13
N LEU A 422 -33.52 -71.56 -29.94
CA LEU A 422 -32.42 -70.93 -30.64
C LEU A 422 -32.29 -71.48 -32.06
N HIS A 423 -32.37 -70.59 -33.06
CA HIS A 423 -32.27 -70.94 -34.48
C HIS A 423 -30.94 -70.45 -35.06
N ALA A 424 -29.88 -71.25 -34.87
CA ALA A 424 -28.60 -71.03 -35.52
C ALA A 424 -28.05 -72.34 -36.09
N PRO A 425 -27.62 -72.37 -37.37
CA PRO A 425 -27.13 -73.60 -38.01
C PRO A 425 -25.87 -74.16 -37.33
N GLU A 426 -25.04 -73.30 -36.75
CA GLU A 426 -23.82 -73.67 -35.99
C GLU A 426 -24.15 -74.42 -34.69
N ILE A 427 -25.19 -73.97 -33.96
CA ILE A 427 -25.64 -74.62 -32.72
C ILE A 427 -26.20 -76.01 -33.05
N GLN A 428 -26.94 -76.14 -34.16
CA GLN A 428 -27.51 -77.41 -34.61
C GLN A 428 -26.45 -78.38 -35.13
N ALA A 429 -25.36 -77.87 -35.70
CA ALA A 429 -24.21 -78.68 -36.10
C ALA A 429 -23.48 -79.29 -34.90
N ALA A 430 -23.46 -78.59 -33.76
CA ALA A 430 -22.80 -79.02 -32.51
C ALA A 430 -23.70 -79.88 -31.59
N ARG A 431 -24.67 -80.61 -32.16
CA ARG A 431 -25.66 -81.41 -31.39
C ARG A 431 -25.02 -82.49 -30.51
N ASP A 432 -23.87 -83.00 -30.92
CA ASP A 432 -23.05 -83.96 -30.19
C ASP A 432 -22.52 -83.41 -28.85
N LEU A 433 -22.44 -82.07 -28.71
CA LEU A 433 -21.94 -81.40 -27.52
C LEU A 433 -23.04 -80.94 -26.55
N TRP A 434 -24.33 -81.07 -26.90
CA TRP A 434 -25.43 -80.47 -26.14
C TRP A 434 -25.64 -81.08 -24.74
N ASP A 435 -25.42 -82.38 -24.61
CA ASP A 435 -25.52 -83.11 -23.34
C ASP A 435 -24.17 -83.19 -22.61
N GLN A 436 -23.15 -82.48 -23.12
CA GLN A 436 -21.81 -82.48 -22.54
C GLN A 436 -21.75 -81.56 -21.32
N ILE A 437 -21.67 -82.14 -20.13
CA ILE A 437 -21.62 -81.39 -18.86
C ILE A 437 -20.27 -80.69 -18.67
N LEU A 438 -19.18 -81.31 -19.13
CA LEU A 438 -17.81 -80.81 -18.97
C LEU A 438 -17.05 -80.83 -20.30
N PRO A 439 -16.36 -79.75 -20.70
CA PRO A 439 -15.56 -79.72 -21.92
C PRO A 439 -14.47 -80.81 -22.00
N SER A 440 -13.99 -81.26 -20.83
CA SER A 440 -12.93 -82.26 -20.67
C SER A 440 -13.42 -83.72 -20.70
N GLU A 441 -14.71 -83.95 -20.94
CA GLU A 441 -15.32 -85.28 -20.87
C GLU A 441 -16.33 -85.47 -21.99
N THR A 442 -16.21 -86.56 -22.73
CA THR A 442 -17.17 -86.96 -23.76
C THR A 442 -17.55 -88.42 -23.56
N SER A 443 -18.52 -88.92 -24.33
CA SER A 443 -18.86 -90.35 -24.32
C SER A 443 -17.69 -91.27 -24.74
N THR A 444 -16.66 -90.71 -25.39
CA THR A 444 -15.50 -91.43 -25.90
C THR A 444 -14.21 -91.16 -25.13
N VAL A 445 -14.12 -90.07 -24.36
CA VAL A 445 -12.93 -89.69 -23.60
C VAL A 445 -13.34 -89.41 -22.16
N TYR A 446 -12.85 -90.24 -21.24
CA TYR A 446 -13.12 -90.04 -19.82
C TYR A 446 -12.25 -88.91 -19.26
N ARG A 447 -12.79 -88.14 -18.31
CA ARG A 447 -12.12 -86.94 -17.76
C ARG A 447 -10.72 -87.20 -17.22
N ALA A 448 -10.50 -88.36 -16.59
CA ALA A 448 -9.17 -88.69 -16.06
C ALA A 448 -8.12 -88.89 -17.18
N GLU A 449 -8.54 -89.39 -18.35
CA GLU A 449 -7.66 -89.56 -19.51
C GLU A 449 -7.30 -88.21 -20.12
N PHE A 450 -8.27 -87.30 -20.22
CA PHE A 450 -8.03 -85.92 -20.66
C PHE A 450 -7.05 -85.20 -19.73
N LEU A 451 -7.24 -85.27 -18.41
CA LEU A 451 -6.35 -84.65 -17.43
C LEU A 451 -4.94 -85.25 -17.44
N ALA A 452 -4.83 -86.57 -17.63
CA ALA A 452 -3.53 -87.23 -17.78
C ALA A 452 -2.79 -86.76 -19.05
N ALA A 453 -3.51 -86.62 -20.17
CA ALA A 453 -2.96 -86.10 -21.42
C ALA A 453 -2.55 -84.63 -21.29
N GLU A 454 -3.36 -83.79 -20.63
CA GLU A 454 -3.03 -82.38 -20.37
C GLU A 454 -1.78 -82.24 -19.50
N LEU A 455 -1.64 -83.09 -18.48
CA LEU A 455 -0.45 -83.12 -17.62
C LEU A 455 0.78 -83.55 -18.42
N LEU A 456 0.67 -84.56 -19.28
CA LEU A 456 1.73 -84.99 -20.19
C LEU A 456 2.13 -83.92 -21.21
N TRP A 457 1.17 -83.24 -21.83
CA TRP A 457 1.43 -82.17 -22.80
C TRP A 457 2.01 -80.92 -22.13
N SER A 458 1.53 -80.56 -20.93
CA SER A 458 2.12 -79.46 -20.17
C SER A 458 3.56 -79.77 -19.74
N TRP A 459 3.86 -81.04 -19.43
CA TRP A 459 5.22 -81.48 -19.12
C TRP A 459 6.13 -81.47 -20.35
N ASP A 460 5.65 -81.90 -21.52
CA ASP A 460 6.40 -81.87 -22.79
C ASP A 460 6.64 -80.42 -23.28
N ALA A 461 5.67 -79.52 -23.09
CA ALA A 461 5.83 -78.09 -23.36
C ALA A 461 6.86 -77.44 -22.42
N SER A 462 6.88 -77.84 -21.15
CA SER A 462 7.87 -77.40 -20.16
C SER A 462 9.28 -77.91 -20.50
N GLN A 463 9.41 -79.14 -21.02
CA GLN A 463 10.68 -79.68 -21.50
C GLN A 463 11.16 -79.00 -22.80
N LYS A 464 10.27 -78.65 -23.74
CA LYS A 464 10.63 -77.87 -24.94
C LYS A 464 11.15 -76.47 -24.61
N LEU A 465 10.57 -75.80 -23.60
CA LEU A 465 11.06 -74.52 -23.06
C LEU A 465 12.40 -74.66 -22.33
N ALA A 466 12.63 -75.78 -21.62
CA ALA A 466 13.90 -76.07 -20.97
C ALA A 466 15.01 -76.41 -22.00
N PHE A 467 14.69 -77.10 -23.09
CA PHE A 467 15.63 -77.43 -24.16
C PHE A 467 15.98 -76.24 -25.08
N GLN A 468 15.05 -75.30 -25.32
CA GLN A 468 15.36 -74.07 -26.07
C GLN A 468 16.31 -73.12 -25.31
N ASN A 469 16.34 -73.19 -23.97
CA ASN A 469 17.23 -72.40 -23.12
C ASN A 469 18.53 -73.15 -22.74
N ALA A 470 18.72 -74.39 -23.22
CA ALA A 470 19.85 -75.25 -22.86
C ALA A 470 20.63 -75.81 -24.06
N VAL A 471 20.62 -75.09 -25.18
CA VAL A 471 21.59 -75.28 -26.27
C VAL A 471 22.46 -74.00 -26.35
N PRO A 472 23.80 -74.08 -26.24
CA PRO A 472 24.68 -72.91 -26.29
C PRO A 472 24.71 -72.23 -27.66
#